data_AF-B4J4C6-F1
#
_entry.id   AF-B4J4C6-F1
#
_cell.length_a   1.000
_cell.length_b   1.000
_cell.length_c   1.000
_cell.angle_alpha   90.00
_cell.angle_beta   90.00
_cell.angle_gamma   90.00
#
_symmetry.space_group_name_H-M   'P 1'
#
loop_
_entity.id
_entity.type
_entity.pdbx_description
1 polymer ?
#
loop_
_entity_poly.entity_id
_entity_poly.type
_entity_poly.pdbx_seq_one_letter_code
_entity_poly.pdbx_strand_id
1 'polypeptide(L)'
;MPLDVITTDQLKYHRLVANKDGASKDRWQKAFSWYAGRQNIDFNRVAQIYCDSYHRYGEEAFMKYARRRRLNGKHCFSNAEALKASDKESIDVVNSGAKVPPTENGEYGRFKPTRRHYC
;
A
#
# COMPACT_ATOMS: atom_id res chain seq x y z
N MET A 1 46.10 -19.55 -7.94
CA MET A 1 44.63 -19.71 -7.89
C MET A 1 44.23 -20.68 -8.98
N PRO A 2 43.38 -21.69 -8.72
CA PRO A 2 42.94 -22.59 -9.78
C PRO A 2 42.16 -21.78 -10.84
N LEU A 3 42.33 -22.14 -12.11
CA LEU A 3 41.55 -21.58 -13.21
C LEU A 3 40.11 -22.04 -13.06
N ASP A 4 39.17 -21.11 -12.83
CA ASP A 4 37.74 -21.39 -12.91
C ASP A 4 37.40 -21.74 -14.37
N VAL A 5 37.21 -23.04 -14.62
CA VAL A 5 36.80 -23.55 -15.92
C VAL A 5 35.29 -23.37 -16.04
N ILE A 6 34.89 -22.32 -16.77
CA ILE A 6 33.48 -22.09 -17.09
C ILE A 6 33.02 -23.14 -18.10
N THR A 7 32.00 -23.90 -17.72
CA THR A 7 31.37 -24.86 -18.63
C THR A 7 30.57 -24.15 -19.71
N THR A 8 30.40 -24.80 -20.87
CA THR A 8 29.62 -24.24 -21.97
C THR A 8 28.16 -23.97 -21.60
N ASP A 9 27.61 -24.75 -20.66
CA ASP A 9 26.24 -24.58 -20.19
C ASP A 9 26.09 -23.34 -19.29
N GLN A 10 27.04 -23.11 -18.37
CA GLN A 10 27.11 -21.87 -17.60
C GLN A 10 27.22 -20.65 -18.52
N LEU A 11 28.03 -20.73 -19.57
CA LEU A 11 28.19 -19.64 -20.53
C LEU A 11 26.88 -19.34 -21.29
N LYS A 12 26.14 -20.38 -21.70
CA LYS A 12 24.80 -20.24 -22.30
C LYS A 12 23.81 -19.59 -21.33
N TYR A 13 23.82 -20.02 -20.08
CA TYR A 13 22.95 -19.45 -19.05
C TYR A 13 23.26 -17.96 -18.81
N HIS A 14 24.53 -17.60 -18.65
CA HIS A 14 24.95 -16.21 -18.51
C HIS A 14 24.49 -15.34 -19.68
N ARG A 15 24.60 -15.85 -20.92
CA ARG A 15 24.11 -15.14 -22.11
C ARG A 15 22.59 -14.97 -22.11
N LEU A 16 21.85 -16.00 -21.68
CA LEU A 16 20.40 -15.92 -21.57
C LEU A 16 19.99 -14.84 -20.55
N VAL A 17 20.60 -14.83 -19.36
CA VAL A 17 20.33 -13.84 -18.32
C VAL A 17 20.65 -12.43 -18.83
N ALA A 18 21.83 -12.23 -19.42
CA ALA A 18 22.21 -10.92 -19.98
C ALA A 18 21.22 -10.42 -21.04
N ASN A 19 20.73 -11.31 -21.91
CA ASN A 19 19.70 -10.98 -22.91
C ASN A 19 18.36 -10.61 -22.26
N LYS A 20 17.95 -11.32 -21.21
CA LYS A 20 16.70 -11.04 -20.48
C LYS A 20 16.79 -9.72 -19.71
N ASP A 21 17.94 -9.42 -19.13
CA ASP A 21 18.20 -8.15 -18.46
C ASP A 21 18.15 -6.99 -19.44
N GLY A 22 18.80 -7.13 -20.60
CA GLY A 22 18.75 -6.13 -21.67
C GLY A 22 17.31 -5.86 -22.13
N ALA A 23 16.56 -6.93 -22.45
CA ALA A 23 15.17 -6.80 -22.87
C ALA A 23 14.27 -6.16 -21.79
N SER A 24 14.51 -6.48 -20.52
CA SER A 24 13.77 -5.90 -19.40
C SER A 24 14.06 -4.42 -19.22
N LYS A 25 15.34 -4.01 -19.33
CA LYS A 25 15.75 -2.60 -19.31
C LYS A 25 15.15 -1.82 -20.47
N ASP A 26 15.21 -2.35 -21.69
CA ASP A 26 14.63 -1.71 -22.87
C ASP A 26 13.12 -1.53 -22.74
N ARG A 27 12.42 -2.57 -22.27
CA ARG A 27 10.98 -2.50 -22.02
C ARG A 27 10.67 -1.45 -20.96
N TRP A 28 11.44 -1.40 -19.88
CA TRP A 28 11.26 -0.41 -18.83
C TRP A 28 11.48 1.00 -19.36
N GLN A 29 12.53 1.23 -20.14
CA GLN A 29 12.82 2.54 -20.72
C GLN A 29 11.70 2.99 -21.67
N LYS A 30 11.15 2.08 -22.49
CA LYS A 30 10.05 2.39 -23.42
C LYS A 30 8.74 2.69 -22.71
N ALA A 31 8.40 1.92 -21.66
CA ALA A 31 7.09 2.01 -21.01
C ALA A 31 7.05 2.96 -19.79
N PHE A 32 8.16 3.08 -19.07
CA PHE A 32 8.20 3.66 -17.72
C PHE A 32 9.28 4.73 -17.52
N SER A 33 10.01 5.16 -18.57
CA SER A 33 11.01 6.23 -18.45
C SER A 33 10.45 7.54 -17.87
N TRP A 34 9.18 7.84 -18.12
CA TRP A 34 8.50 9.03 -17.59
C TRP A 34 8.20 8.93 -16.08
N TYR A 35 8.16 7.72 -15.51
CA TYR A 35 7.64 7.48 -14.16
C TYR A 35 8.44 8.20 -13.08
N ALA A 36 9.78 8.09 -13.10
CA ALA A 36 10.62 8.70 -12.08
C ALA A 36 10.50 10.23 -12.07
N GLY A 37 10.46 10.86 -13.25
CA GLY A 37 10.25 12.31 -13.36
C GLY A 37 8.89 12.74 -12.82
N ARG A 38 7.82 12.01 -13.16
CA ARG A 38 6.48 12.30 -12.66
C ARG A 38 6.37 12.07 -11.15
N GLN A 39 6.94 10.98 -10.66
CA GLN A 39 6.99 10.64 -9.24
C GLN A 39 7.67 11.76 -8.44
N ASN A 40 8.80 12.29 -8.93
CA ASN A 40 9.48 13.42 -8.28
C ASN A 40 8.60 14.68 -8.22
N ILE A 41 7.94 15.03 -9.33
CA ILE A 41 7.01 16.18 -9.37
C ILE A 41 5.88 16.01 -8.36
N ASP A 42 5.24 14.84 -8.34
CA ASP A 42 4.10 14.58 -7.47
C ASP A 42 4.52 14.58 -5.99
N PHE A 43 5.68 14.01 -5.64
CA PHE A 43 6.21 14.05 -4.26
C PHE A 43 6.58 15.46 -3.81
N ASN A 44 7.24 16.25 -4.66
CA ASN A 44 7.56 17.64 -4.34
C ASN A 44 6.30 18.47 -4.09
N ARG A 45 5.20 18.15 -4.77
CA ARG A 45 3.91 18.83 -4.60
C ARG A 45 3.18 18.48 -3.30
N VAL A 46 3.54 17.38 -2.62
CA VAL A 46 2.88 16.96 -1.36
C VAL A 46 2.98 18.04 -0.29
N ALA A 47 4.15 18.68 -0.14
CA ALA A 47 4.36 19.75 0.83
C ALA A 47 3.47 20.97 0.53
N GLN A 48 3.36 21.35 -0.75
CA GLN A 48 2.49 22.45 -1.17
C GLN A 48 1.01 22.13 -0.88
N ILE A 49 0.55 20.94 -1.23
CA ILE A 49 -0.82 20.49 -0.97
C ILE A 49 -1.13 20.51 0.53
N TYR A 50 -0.16 20.12 1.36
CA TYR A 50 -0.29 20.18 2.81
C TYR A 50 -0.51 21.62 3.29
N CYS A 51 0.37 22.55 2.90
CA CYS A 51 0.26 23.96 3.27
C CYS A 51 -1.07 24.58 2.79
N ASP A 52 -1.45 24.32 1.53
CA ASP A 52 -2.70 24.82 0.95
C ASP A 52 -3.93 24.28 1.72
N SER A 53 -3.92 23.00 2.07
CA SER A 53 -5.01 22.37 2.82
C SER A 53 -5.09 22.91 4.24
N TYR A 54 -3.94 23.07 4.89
CA TYR A 54 -3.86 23.65 6.22
C TYR A 54 -4.37 25.08 6.25
N HIS A 55 -4.00 25.89 5.26
CA HIS A 55 -4.44 27.28 5.16
C HIS A 55 -5.94 27.40 4.87
N ARG A 56 -6.50 26.55 4.01
CA ARG A 56 -7.92 26.61 3.61
C ARG A 56 -8.90 26.09 4.66
N TYR A 57 -8.53 25.02 5.36
CA TYR A 57 -9.46 24.32 6.25
C TYR A 57 -9.09 24.45 7.74
N GLY A 58 -7.91 24.99 8.04
CA GLY A 58 -7.37 25.05 9.40
C GLY A 58 -6.85 23.69 9.87
N GLU A 59 -6.10 23.74 10.97
CA GLU A 59 -5.45 22.58 11.56
C GLU A 59 -6.44 21.48 11.96
N GLU A 60 -7.55 21.86 12.61
CA GLU A 60 -8.47 20.90 13.21
C GLU A 60 -9.18 20.02 12.16
N ALA A 61 -9.68 20.64 11.09
CA ALA A 61 -10.32 19.93 9.99
C ALA A 61 -9.33 19.07 9.20
N PHE A 62 -8.11 19.58 8.98
CA PHE A 62 -7.03 18.82 8.37
C PHE A 62 -6.65 17.59 9.21
N MET A 63 -6.43 17.76 10.52
CA MET A 63 -6.09 16.67 11.43
C MET A 63 -7.23 15.65 11.55
N LYS A 64 -8.48 16.09 11.48
CA LYS A 64 -9.64 15.20 11.41
C LYS A 64 -9.65 14.38 10.12
N TYR A 65 -9.33 14.98 8.98
CA TYR A 65 -9.20 14.29 7.70
C TYR A 65 -8.02 13.32 7.65
N ALA A 66 -6.83 13.76 8.09
CA ALA A 66 -5.60 12.96 8.12
C ALA A 66 -5.78 11.69 8.98
N ARG A 67 -6.37 11.84 10.18
CA ARG A 67 -6.71 10.72 11.07
C ARG A 67 -7.71 9.74 10.44
N ARG A 68 -8.60 10.21 9.54
CA ARG A 68 -9.68 9.40 8.96
C ARG A 68 -9.28 8.66 7.68
N ARG A 69 -8.31 9.17 6.91
CA ARG A 69 -7.90 8.61 5.60
C ARG A 69 -6.49 8.04 5.53
N ARG A 70 -5.58 8.35 6.46
CA ARG A 70 -4.16 7.96 6.32
C ARG A 70 -3.57 7.06 7.39
N LEU A 71 -4.27 6.79 8.47
CA LEU A 71 -3.78 5.83 9.44
C LEU A 71 -4.82 4.73 9.60
N ASN A 72 -4.48 3.56 9.07
CA ASN A 72 -5.00 2.31 9.61
C ASN A 72 -4.82 2.44 11.14
N GLY A 73 -5.88 2.31 11.94
CA GLY A 73 -5.81 2.57 13.39
C GLY A 73 -4.70 1.82 14.12
N LYS A 74 -4.18 0.74 13.51
CA LYS A 74 -2.98 -0.03 13.91
C LYS A 74 -1.67 0.76 13.94
N HIS A 75 -1.57 1.93 13.28
CA HIS A 75 -0.33 2.70 13.15
C HIS A 75 -0.44 4.13 13.68
N CYS A 76 -1.60 4.52 14.25
CA CYS A 76 -1.71 5.72 15.06
C CYS A 76 -1.12 5.43 16.44
N PHE A 77 0.04 5.98 16.77
CA PHE A 77 0.49 5.98 18.16
C PHE A 77 -0.15 7.15 18.90
N SER A 78 -1.03 6.87 19.86
CA SER A 78 -1.60 7.85 20.77
C SER A 78 -1.14 7.56 22.20
N ASN A 79 -0.54 8.54 22.88
CA ASN A 79 -0.14 8.40 24.30
C ASN A 79 -1.32 8.04 25.23
N ALA A 80 -2.56 8.32 24.81
CA ALA A 80 -3.77 7.96 25.55
C ALA A 80 -4.18 6.47 25.36
N GLU A 81 -3.65 5.78 24.35
CA GLU A 81 -3.93 4.36 24.09
C GLU A 81 -2.98 3.45 24.90
N ALA A 82 -1.74 3.88 25.16
CA ALA A 82 -0.80 3.19 26.05
C ALA A 82 -1.32 3.08 27.51
N LEU A 83 -2.06 4.08 27.97
CA LEU A 83 -2.70 4.12 29.30
C LEU A 83 -4.06 3.41 29.35
N LYS A 84 -4.68 3.11 28.20
CA LYS A 84 -5.99 2.40 28.14
C LYS A 84 -5.84 0.92 27.82
N ALA A 85 -4.72 0.51 27.24
CA ALA A 85 -4.42 -0.89 26.94
C ALA A 85 -4.15 -1.74 28.19
N SER A 86 -3.91 -1.13 29.36
CA SER A 86 -3.83 -1.85 30.64
C SER A 86 -5.21 -2.22 31.21
N ASP A 87 -6.30 -1.57 30.77
CA ASP A 87 -7.55 -1.50 31.56
C ASP A 87 -8.83 -1.98 30.85
N LYS A 88 -8.79 -2.41 29.58
CA LYS A 88 -10.03 -2.76 28.84
C LYS A 88 -9.95 -4.04 28.03
N GLU A 89 -10.21 -5.14 28.72
CA GLU A 89 -10.99 -6.25 28.19
C GLU A 89 -12.39 -5.79 27.73
N SER A 90 -12.97 -6.54 26.76
CA SER A 90 -14.40 -6.69 26.42
C SER A 90 -15.16 -5.55 25.72
N ILE A 91 -15.32 -5.63 24.39
CA ILE A 91 -16.50 -5.09 23.65
C ILE A 91 -16.84 -6.03 22.47
N ASP A 92 -17.93 -6.78 22.66
CA ASP A 92 -19.00 -7.16 21.74
C ASP A 92 -18.70 -7.75 20.35
N VAL A 93 -18.77 -9.09 20.37
CA VAL A 93 -19.37 -10.01 19.39
C VAL A 93 -20.35 -9.36 18.40
N VAL A 94 -19.89 -9.04 17.19
CA VAL A 94 -20.77 -8.98 16.02
C VAL A 94 -20.09 -9.71 14.86
N ASN A 95 -20.59 -10.93 14.59
CA ASN A 95 -20.18 -11.91 13.56
C ASN A 95 -19.28 -13.07 14.00
N SER A 96 -19.67 -13.78 15.05
CA SER A 96 -19.14 -15.12 15.38
C SER A 96 -19.66 -16.26 14.47
N GLY A 97 -20.52 -15.98 13.48
CA GLY A 97 -21.24 -17.01 12.70
C GLY A 97 -20.94 -17.09 11.20
N ALA A 98 -19.95 -16.37 10.67
CA ALA A 98 -19.67 -16.40 9.22
C ALA A 98 -18.96 -17.71 8.82
N LYS A 99 -19.72 -18.70 8.32
CA LYS A 99 -19.12 -19.87 7.62
C LYS A 99 -18.62 -19.45 6.24
N VAL A 100 -17.34 -19.76 5.98
CA VAL A 100 -16.68 -19.59 4.68
C VAL A 100 -17.22 -20.63 3.70
N PRO A 101 -17.74 -20.25 2.52
CA PRO A 101 -18.01 -21.20 1.45
C PRO A 101 -16.96 -21.10 0.32
N PRO A 102 -16.76 -22.20 -0.41
CA PRO A 102 -15.75 -22.29 -1.45
C PRO A 102 -16.20 -21.61 -2.74
N THR A 103 -15.27 -20.89 -3.38
CA THR A 103 -15.26 -20.29 -4.73
C THR A 103 -15.73 -18.83 -4.92
N GLU A 104 -15.00 -18.15 -5.82
CA GLU A 104 -14.62 -16.73 -5.81
C GLU A 104 -15.67 -15.73 -6.35
N ASN A 105 -16.84 -16.17 -6.83
CA ASN A 105 -17.77 -15.29 -7.55
C ASN A 105 -19.10 -14.97 -6.82
N GLY A 106 -19.24 -15.38 -5.55
CA GLY A 106 -20.47 -15.21 -4.75
C GLY A 106 -20.43 -14.11 -3.68
N GLU A 107 -19.49 -13.16 -3.76
CA GLU A 107 -19.27 -12.16 -2.70
C GLU A 107 -20.17 -10.92 -2.79
N TYR A 108 -20.64 -10.57 -3.99
CA TYR A 108 -21.48 -9.40 -4.19
C TYR A 108 -22.90 -9.66 -3.67
N GLY A 109 -23.21 -9.16 -2.47
CA GLY A 109 -24.57 -9.17 -1.88
C GLY A 109 -24.71 -9.88 -0.53
N ARG A 110 -23.64 -10.43 0.05
CA ARG A 110 -23.70 -11.14 1.36
C ARG A 110 -23.92 -10.22 2.55
N PHE A 111 -23.42 -9.01 2.46
CA PHE A 111 -23.57 -8.01 3.51
C PHE A 111 -24.72 -7.09 3.15
N LYS A 112 -25.78 -7.11 3.96
CA LYS A 112 -26.85 -6.13 3.82
C LYS A 112 -26.27 -4.73 4.03
N PRO A 113 -26.55 -3.75 3.15
CA PRO A 113 -26.04 -2.41 3.31
C PRO A 113 -26.49 -1.84 4.66
N THR A 114 -25.55 -1.38 5.46
CA THR A 114 -25.89 -0.68 6.71
C THR A 114 -26.49 0.68 6.40
N ARG A 115 -27.22 1.27 7.36
CA ARG A 115 -27.91 2.56 7.27
C ARG A 115 -27.07 3.73 6.71
N ARG A 116 -25.75 3.61 6.65
CA ARG A 116 -24.83 4.59 6.00
C ARG A 116 -24.83 4.55 4.46
N HIS A 117 -25.41 3.51 3.85
CA HIS A 117 -25.40 3.29 2.39
C HIS A 117 -26.67 3.80 1.70
N TYR A 118 -27.65 4.25 2.46
CA TYR A 118 -28.86 4.87 1.93
C TYR A 118 -28.79 6.37 2.27
N CYS A 119 -28.85 7.22 1.24
CA CYS A 119 -28.90 8.68 1.37
C CYS A 119 -30.25 9.14 1.91
#